data_AF-A0A958G0F9-F1
#
_entry.id   AF-A0A958G0F9-F1
#
_cell.length_a   1.000
_cell.length_b   1.000
_cell.length_c   1.000
_cell.angle_alpha   90.00
_cell.angle_beta   90.00
_cell.angle_gamma   90.00
#
_symmetry.space_group_name_H-M   'P 1'
#
loop_
_entity.id
_entity.type
_entity.pdbx_description
1 polymer ?
#
loop_
_entity_poly.entity_id
_entity_poly.type
_entity_poly.pdbx_seq_one_letter_code
_entity_poly.pdbx_strand_id
1 'polypeptide(L)'
;MKKLYANIVVDFSAFVFLLALAVSGGLLYFWIPRGMGRDYSFLGLSRHSWSDLHVWIAGFFLLTLIVHLALHVKWIFAAFHACRK
;
A
#
# COMPACT_ATOMS: atom_id res chain seq x y z
N MET A 1 25.19 -9.41 -0.40
CA MET A 1 24.93 -8.10 0.22
C MET A 1 23.90 -7.26 -0.55
N LYS A 2 24.16 -6.79 -1.78
CA LYS A 2 23.25 -5.86 -2.51
C LYS A 2 21.79 -6.34 -2.66
N LYS A 3 21.58 -7.61 -2.99
CA LYS A 3 20.24 -8.21 -3.11
C LYS A 3 19.45 -8.21 -1.78
N LEU A 4 20.14 -8.46 -0.67
CA LEU A 4 19.52 -8.43 0.67
C LEU A 4 19.03 -7.02 1.00
N TYR A 5 19.87 -6.00 0.75
CA TYR A 5 19.48 -4.60 0.96
C TYR A 5 18.30 -4.18 0.08
N ALA A 6 18.29 -4.58 -1.19
CA ALA A 6 17.16 -4.30 -2.09
C ALA A 6 15.85 -4.91 -1.57
N ASN A 7 15.88 -6.17 -1.12
CA ASN A 7 14.70 -6.81 -0.54
C ASN A 7 14.22 -6.09 0.73
N ILE A 8 15.13 -5.79 1.67
CA ILE A 8 14.77 -5.09 2.92
C ILE A 8 14.11 -3.74 2.62
N VAL A 9 14.66 -2.96 1.70
CA VAL A 9 14.12 -1.64 1.34
C VAL A 9 12.73 -1.77 0.72
N VAL A 10 12.55 -2.70 -0.23
CA VAL A 10 11.27 -2.89 -0.92
C VAL A 10 10.20 -3.42 0.04
N ASP A 11 10.53 -4.39 0.88
CA ASP A 11 9.58 -5.00 1.83
C ASP A 11 9.18 -3.99 2.92
N PHE A 12 10.15 -3.23 3.43
CA PHE A 12 9.87 -2.16 4.39
C PHE A 12 9.02 -1.06 3.77
N SER A 13 9.31 -0.65 2.54
CA SER A 13 8.51 0.35 1.83
C SER A 13 7.07 -0.14 1.61
N ALA A 14 6.90 -1.40 1.22
CA ALA A 14 5.59 -2.02 1.06
C ALA A 14 4.81 -2.02 2.38
N PHE A 15 5.47 -2.35 3.50
CA PHE A 15 4.86 -2.31 4.83
C PHE A 15 4.41 -0.90 5.23
N VAL A 16 5.24 0.12 5.01
CA VAL A 16 4.90 1.52 5.30
C VAL A 16 3.70 1.98 4.47
N PHE A 17 3.70 1.70 3.16
CA PHE A 17 2.58 2.06 2.30
C PHE A 17 1.29 1.32 2.67
N LEU A 18 1.38 0.04 3.04
CA LEU A 18 0.24 -0.74 3.52
C LEU A 18 -0.39 -0.09 4.76
N LEU A 19 0.43 0.30 5.75
CA LEU A 19 -0.06 0.99 6.94
C LEU A 19 -0.73 2.32 6.58
N ALA A 20 -0.10 3.11 5.71
CA ALA A 20 -0.65 4.39 5.29
C ALA A 20 -1.99 4.23 4.56
N LEU A 21 -2.15 3.19 3.74
CA LEU A 21 -3.42 2.82 3.11
C LEU A 21 -4.48 2.39 4.12
N ALA A 22 -4.11 1.55 5.09
CA ALA A 22 -5.03 1.09 6.12
C ALA A 22 -5.58 2.26 6.95
N VAL A 23 -4.69 3.18 7.36
CA VAL A 23 -5.07 4.38 8.12
C VAL A 23 -5.95 5.31 7.28
N SER A 24 -5.51 5.69 6.08
CA SER A 24 -6.25 6.64 5.24
C SER A 24 -7.58 6.07 4.73
N GLY A 25 -7.63 4.79 4.38
CA GLY A 25 -8.85 4.10 3.98
C GLY A 25 -9.82 3.93 5.15
N GLY A 26 -9.31 3.54 6.32
CA GLY A 26 -10.10 3.47 7.56
C GLY A 26 -10.67 4.84 7.95
N LEU A 27 -9.88 5.90 7.83
CA LEU A 27 -10.33 7.27 8.10
C LEU A 27 -11.45 7.70 7.13
N LEU A 28 -11.31 7.43 5.83
CA LEU A 28 -12.34 7.73 4.82
C LEU A 28 -13.62 6.89 5.00
N TYR A 29 -13.52 5.71 5.61
CA TYR A 29 -14.65 4.81 5.82
C TYR A 29 -15.39 5.10 7.13
N PHE A 30 -14.66 5.20 8.24
CA PHE A 30 -15.24 5.31 9.58
C PHE A 30 -15.41 6.77 10.05
N TRP A 31 -14.45 7.66 9.77
CA TRP A 31 -14.46 9.04 10.30
C TRP A 31 -15.10 10.04 9.34
N ILE A 32 -14.96 9.86 8.02
CA ILE A 32 -15.54 10.77 7.01
C ILE A 32 -16.37 10.01 5.97
N PRO A 33 -17.45 9.31 6.40
CA PRO A 33 -18.33 8.58 5.49
C PRO A 33 -19.02 9.51 4.49
N ARG A 34 -19.40 8.96 3.34
CA ARG A 34 -20.14 9.74 2.32
C ARG A 34 -21.50 10.17 2.88
N GLY A 35 -21.91 11.40 2.56
CA GLY A 35 -23.21 11.93 2.94
C GLY A 35 -23.20 12.81 4.20
N MET A 36 -22.08 12.86 4.94
CA MET A 36 -21.82 13.95 5.87
C MET A 36 -21.55 15.23 5.06
N GLY A 37 -22.15 16.35 5.46
CA GLY A 37 -22.10 17.62 4.73
C GLY A 37 -20.69 18.10 4.35
N ARG A 38 -20.61 19.08 3.45
CA ARG A 38 -19.38 19.55 2.78
C ARG A 38 -18.23 19.99 3.72
N ASP A 39 -18.50 20.19 5.01
CA ASP A 39 -17.57 20.83 5.96
C ASP A 39 -16.82 19.86 6.88
N TYR A 40 -16.98 18.55 6.71
CA TYR A 40 -16.20 17.58 7.50
C TYR A 40 -14.75 17.52 7.00
N SER A 41 -13.86 18.09 7.81
CA SER A 41 -12.42 18.04 7.63
C SER A 41 -11.76 17.32 8.81
N PHE A 42 -10.69 16.59 8.55
CA PHE A 42 -9.88 15.95 9.57
C PHE A 42 -8.42 16.35 9.36
N LEU A 43 -7.76 16.81 10.43
CA LEU A 43 -6.42 17.41 10.37
C LEU A 43 -6.31 18.55 9.33
N GLY A 44 -7.38 19.35 9.17
CA GLY A 44 -7.42 20.46 8.21
C GLY A 44 -7.54 20.04 6.74
N LEU A 45 -7.62 18.74 6.44
CA LEU A 45 -7.83 18.23 5.09
C LEU A 45 -9.29 17.81 4.89
N SER A 46 -9.83 18.16 3.72
CA SER A 46 -11.16 17.72 3.30
C SER A 46 -11.20 16.22 3.03
N ARG A 47 -12.40 15.62 3.01
CA ARG A 47 -12.61 14.25 2.53
C ARG A 47 -11.97 14.01 1.16
N HIS A 48 -12.09 14.97 0.25
CA HIS A 48 -11.57 14.85 -1.10
C HIS A 48 -10.04 14.77 -1.09
N SER A 49 -9.39 15.65 -0.32
CA SER A 49 -7.94 15.65 -0.15
C SER A 49 -7.42 14.35 0.47
N TRP A 50 -8.12 13.81 1.47
CA TRP A 50 -7.79 12.49 2.03
C TRP A 50 -7.97 11.35 1.01
N SER A 51 -9.00 11.44 0.17
CA SER A 51 -9.25 10.49 -0.92
C SER A 51 -8.13 10.53 -1.96
N ASP A 52 -7.69 11.73 -2.35
CA ASP A 52 -6.61 11.89 -3.33
C ASP A 52 -5.30 11.32 -2.77
N LEU A 53 -4.98 11.66 -1.51
CA LEU A 53 -3.81 11.12 -0.82
C LEU A 53 -3.85 9.59 -0.75
N HIS A 54 -5.01 8.99 -0.42
CA HIS A 54 -5.17 7.54 -0.39
C HIS A 54 -4.89 6.91 -1.77
N VAL A 55 -5.41 7.51 -2.84
CA VAL A 55 -5.21 7.02 -4.22
C VAL A 55 -3.74 7.12 -4.65
N TRP A 56 -3.05 8.23 -4.33
CA TRP A 56 -1.63 8.36 -4.64
C TRP A 56 -0.77 7.34 -3.90
N ILE A 57 -1.04 7.14 -2.60
CA ILE A 57 -0.36 6.10 -1.81
C ILE A 57 -0.64 4.72 -2.41
N ALA A 58 -1.86 4.44 -2.86
CA ALA A 58 -2.20 3.17 -3.50
C ALA A 58 -1.40 2.94 -4.79
N GLY A 59 -1.20 3.99 -5.58
CA GLY A 59 -0.35 3.96 -6.78
C GLY A 59 1.10 3.58 -6.46
N PHE A 60 1.71 4.24 -5.47
CA PHE A 60 3.09 3.92 -5.05
C PHE A 60 3.21 2.54 -4.41
N PHE A 61 2.20 2.13 -3.64
CA PHE A 61 2.13 0.78 -3.08
C PHE A 61 2.11 -0.27 -4.19
N LEU A 62 1.27 -0.08 -5.21
CA LEU A 62 1.17 -1.00 -6.34
C LEU A 62 2.48 -1.11 -7.11
N LEU A 63 3.16 0.03 -7.36
CA LEU A 63 4.48 0.03 -7.98
C LEU A 63 5.50 -0.75 -7.13
N THR A 64 5.47 -0.56 -5.81
CA THR A 64 6.34 -1.28 -4.87
C THR A 64 6.06 -2.79 -4.90
N LEU A 65 4.80 -3.20 -4.97
CA LEU A 65 4.41 -4.61 -5.08
C LEU A 65 4.88 -5.25 -6.40
N ILE A 66 4.84 -4.52 -7.52
CA ILE A 66 5.37 -5.00 -8.80
C ILE A 66 6.87 -5.28 -8.67
N VAL A 67 7.63 -4.35 -8.08
CA VAL A 67 9.07 -4.52 -7.84
C VAL A 67 9.34 -5.67 -6.87
N HIS A 68 8.58 -5.77 -5.78
CA HIS A 68 8.65 -6.87 -4.83
C HIS A 68 8.46 -8.22 -5.53
N LEU A 69 7.41 -8.36 -6.33
CA LEU A 69 7.10 -9.59 -7.04
C LEU A 69 8.21 -9.96 -8.04
N ALA A 70 8.75 -8.97 -8.76
CA ALA A 70 9.86 -9.17 -9.69
C ALA A 70 11.13 -9.68 -8.98
N LEU A 71 11.44 -9.17 -7.78
CA LEU A 71 12.57 -9.64 -6.98
C LEU A 71 12.39 -11.09 -6.47
N HIS A 72 11.13 -11.48 -6.23
CA HIS A 72 10.78 -12.78 -5.67
C HIS A 72 10.31 -13.83 -6.69
N VAL A 73 10.23 -13.51 -7.98
CA VAL A 73 9.67 -14.37 -9.02
C VAL A 73 10.31 -15.78 -9.07
N LYS A 74 11.62 -15.87 -8.87
CA LYS A 74 12.35 -17.16 -8.86
C LYS A 74 11.92 -18.05 -7.69
N TRP A 75 11.72 -17.44 -6.51
CA TRP A 75 11.26 -18.16 -5.33
C TRP A 75 9.82 -18.63 -5.52
N ILE A 76 8.96 -17.79 -6.11
CA ILE A 76 7.57 -18.13 -6.42
C ILE A 76 7.50 -19.36 -7.34
N PHE A 77 8.22 -19.35 -8.46
CA PHE A 77 8.26 -20.50 -9.37
C PHE A 77 8.84 -21.77 -8.71
N ALA A 78 9.85 -21.64 -7.85
CA ALA A 78 10.39 -22.77 -7.11
C ALA A 78 9.35 -23.34 -6.11
N ALA A 79 8.63 -22.47 -5.40
CA ALA A 79 7.59 -22.86 -4.46
C ALA A 79 6.42 -23.58 -5.15
N PHE A 80 5.98 -23.08 -6.32
CA PHE A 80 4.96 -23.76 -7.13
C PHE A 80 5.42 -25.13 -7.62
N HIS A 81 6.66 -25.27 -8.09
CA HIS A 81 7.19 -26.58 -8.49
C HIS A 81 7.31 -27.57 -7.32
N ALA A 82 7.67 -27.10 -6.12
CA ALA A 82 7.75 -27.93 -4.93
C ALA A 82 6.36 -28.46 -4.50
N CYS A 83 5.31 -27.65 -4.63
CA CYS A 83 3.94 -28.05 -4.28
C CYS A 83 3.28 -28.99 -5.32
N ARG A 84 3.89 -29.15 -6.51
CA ARG A 84 3.39 -30.00 -7.59
C ARG A 84 4.02 -31.41 -7.62
N LYS A 85 4.94 -31.70 -6.71
CA LYS A 85 5.48 -33.05 -6.44
C LYS A 85 4.79 -33.63 -5.22
#